data_AF-A0A7V1HE92-F1
#
_entry.id   AF-A0A7V1HE92-F1
#
_cell.length_a   1.000
_cell.length_b   1.000
_cell.length_c   1.000
_cell.angle_alpha   90.00
_cell.angle_beta   90.00
_cell.angle_gamma   90.00
#
_symmetry.space_group_name_H-M   'P 1'
#
loop_
_entity.id
_entity.type
_entity.pdbx_description
1 polymer ?
#
loop_
_entity_poly.entity_id
_entity_poly.type
_entity_poly.pdbx_seq_one_letter_code
_entity_poly.pdbx_strand_id
1 'polypeptide(L)'
;MAHERTHVRQQTAYGVEAWWNKYFESAEFRRSQELEAYRNEARWIRENTSCRNKRFKLIQQVARDLSSAIYGNVITYGEAMSKLQ
;
A
#
# COMPACT_ATOMS: atom_id res chain seq x y z
N MET A 1 1.06 5.77 8.71
CA MET A 1 2.12 6.80 8.53
C MET A 1 3.26 6.35 7.61
N ALA A 2 3.67 5.08 7.62
CA ALA A 2 4.73 4.59 6.72
C ALA A 2 4.28 4.53 5.25
N HIS A 3 2.98 4.32 5.02
CA HIS A 3 2.34 4.42 3.71
C HIS A 3 2.54 5.81 3.09
N GLU A 4 2.04 6.87 3.74
CA GLU A 4 2.17 8.24 3.22
C GLU A 4 3.62 8.70 3.04
N ARG A 5 4.53 8.31 3.95
CA ARG A 5 5.96 8.58 3.76
C ARG A 5 6.53 7.93 2.49
N THR A 6 5.99 6.76 2.12
CA THR A 6 6.36 6.10 0.86
C THR A 6 5.86 6.91 -0.34
N HIS A 7 4.62 7.40 -0.31
CA HIS A 7 4.11 8.27 -1.36
C HIS A 7 4.89 9.58 -1.50
N VAL A 8 5.25 10.23 -0.40
CA VAL A 8 6.11 11.43 -0.45
C VAL A 8 7.44 11.11 -1.15
N ARG A 9 8.07 9.98 -0.81
CA ARG A 9 9.33 9.56 -1.46
C ARG A 9 9.12 9.26 -2.95
N GLN A 10 8.06 8.54 -3.31
CA GLN A 10 7.73 8.21 -4.70
C GLN A 10 7.50 9.47 -5.53
N GLN A 11 6.67 10.40 -5.02
CA GLN A 11 6.36 11.67 -5.66
C GLN A 11 7.59 12.57 -5.78
N THR A 12 8.43 12.64 -4.74
CA THR A 12 9.67 13.43 -4.78
C THR A 12 10.64 12.88 -5.82
N ALA A 13 10.76 11.55 -5.95
CA ALA A 13 11.66 10.92 -6.90
C ALA A 13 11.16 11.02 -8.36
N TYR A 14 9.84 10.95 -8.57
CA TYR A 14 9.23 10.93 -9.91
C TYR A 14 8.89 12.34 -10.42
N GLY A 15 8.69 13.30 -9.52
CA GLY A 15 8.06 14.58 -9.78
C GLY A 15 6.56 14.52 -9.48
N VAL A 16 6.08 15.40 -8.59
CA VAL A 16 4.73 15.33 -8.01
C VAL A 16 3.62 15.30 -9.06
N GLU A 17 3.63 16.23 -10.02
CA GLU A 17 2.59 16.29 -11.07
C GLU A 17 2.63 15.09 -12.00
N ALA A 18 3.82 14.72 -12.48
CA ALA A 18 4.00 13.57 -13.37
C ALA A 18 3.57 12.26 -12.68
N TRP A 19 3.84 12.13 -11.38
CA TRP A 19 3.44 10.98 -10.59
C TRP A 19 1.92 10.86 -10.52
N TRP A 20 1.22 11.94 -10.22
CA TRP A 20 -0.24 11.96 -10.15
C TRP A 20 -0.87 11.69 -11.52
N ASN A 21 -0.37 12.30 -12.59
CA ASN A 21 -0.86 12.04 -13.95
C ASN A 21 -0.77 10.54 -14.27
N LYS A 22 0.40 9.93 -14.02
CA LYS A 22 0.59 8.50 -14.26
C LYS A 22 -0.28 7.61 -13.35
N TYR A 23 -0.46 8.02 -12.10
CA TYR A 23 -1.30 7.34 -11.12
C TYR A 23 -2.77 7.26 -11.55
N PHE A 24 -3.30 8.35 -12.14
CA PHE A 24 -4.66 8.37 -12.65
C PHE A 24 -4.82 7.61 -13.96
N GLU A 25 -3.83 7.68 -14.86
CA GLU A 25 -3.89 7.07 -16.19
C GLU A 25 -3.60 5.56 -16.20
N SER A 26 -2.75 5.06 -15.30
CA SER A 26 -2.27 3.69 -15.33
C SER A 26 -2.63 2.92 -14.05
N ALA A 27 -3.58 1.99 -14.19
CA ALA A 27 -3.97 1.08 -13.11
C ALA A 27 -2.81 0.19 -12.63
N GLU A 28 -1.92 -0.22 -13.54
CA GLU A 28 -0.72 -0.98 -13.19
C GLU A 28 0.26 -0.14 -12.38
N PHE A 29 0.51 1.10 -12.80
CA PHE A 29 1.37 2.01 -12.04
C PHE A 29 0.76 2.25 -10.66
N ARG A 30 -0.52 2.59 -10.58
CA ARG A 30 -1.25 2.73 -9.32
C ARG A 30 -1.09 1.52 -8.41
N ARG A 31 -1.34 0.31 -8.94
CA ARG A 31 -1.15 -0.95 -8.22
C ARG A 31 0.27 -1.05 -7.65
N SER A 32 1.29 -0.72 -8.44
CA SER A 32 2.69 -0.79 -8.01
C SER A 32 2.99 0.18 -6.85
N GLN A 33 2.46 1.41 -6.93
CA GLN A 33 2.71 2.45 -5.94
C GLN A 33 2.06 2.12 -4.60
N GLU A 34 0.76 1.76 -4.63
CA GLU A 34 0.00 1.34 -3.45
C GLU A 34 0.59 0.09 -2.80
N LEU A 35 0.99 -0.90 -3.60
CA LEU A 35 1.57 -2.13 -3.08
C LEU A 35 2.88 -1.88 -2.34
N GLU A 36 3.76 -1.02 -2.87
CA GLU A 36 4.98 -0.63 -2.17
C GLU A 36 4.68 0.13 -0.87
N ALA A 37 3.76 1.09 -0.90
CA ALA A 37 3.37 1.89 0.26
C ALA A 37 2.79 1.02 1.39
N TYR A 38 1.84 0.14 1.06
CA TYR A 38 1.25 -0.78 2.03
C TYR A 38 2.20 -1.88 2.50
N ARG A 39 3.17 -2.32 1.69
CA ARG A 39 4.25 -3.22 2.16
C ARG A 39 5.10 -2.57 3.24
N ASN A 40 5.45 -1.29 3.06
CA ASN A 40 6.20 -0.55 4.06
C ASN A 40 5.39 -0.34 5.34
N GLU A 41 4.07 -0.13 5.23
CA GLU A 41 3.19 -0.09 6.40
C GLU A 41 3.06 -1.43 7.11
N ALA A 42 2.89 -2.53 6.36
CA ALA A 42 2.88 -3.88 6.90
C ALA A 42 4.19 -4.21 7.64
N ARG A 43 5.33 -3.86 7.05
CA ARG A 43 6.64 -4.01 7.69
C ARG A 43 6.72 -3.21 8.99
N TRP A 44 6.33 -1.94 8.97
CA TRP A 44 6.32 -1.11 10.17
C TRP A 44 5.42 -1.69 11.27
N ILE A 45 4.22 -2.19 10.91
CA ILE A 45 3.32 -2.89 11.84
C ILE A 45 4.00 -4.10 12.47
N ARG A 46 4.74 -4.90 11.69
CA ARG A 46 5.47 -6.08 12.21
C ARG A 46 6.55 -5.71 13.22
N GLU A 47 7.29 -4.65 12.94
CA GLU A 47 8.38 -4.17 13.80
C GLU A 47 7.87 -3.46 15.07
N ASN A 48 6.69 -2.84 15.02
CA ASN A 48 6.18 -1.98 16.10
C ASN A 48 4.97 -2.56 16.85
N THR A 49 4.50 -3.76 16.50
CA THR A 49 3.39 -4.43 17.20
C THR A 49 3.79 -5.81 17.71
N SER A 50 4.06 -5.88 19.02
CA SER A 50 4.48 -7.12 19.69
C SER A 50 3.38 -8.18 19.73
N CYS A 51 2.13 -7.78 19.95
CA CYS A 51 0.99 -8.71 20.04
C CYS A 51 0.67 -9.33 18.67
N ARG A 52 0.85 -10.65 18.54
CA ARG A 52 0.60 -11.41 17.31
C ARG A 52 -0.81 -11.22 16.76
N ASN A 53 -1.83 -11.29 17.63
CA ASN A 53 -3.23 -11.16 17.21
C ASN A 53 -3.55 -9.74 16.72
N LYS A 54 -3.03 -8.72 17.41
CA LYS A 54 -3.16 -7.32 16.99
C LYS A 54 -2.48 -7.09 15.65
N ARG A 55 -1.26 -7.60 15.48
CA ARG A 55 -0.51 -7.54 14.22
C ARG A 55 -1.28 -8.16 13.07
N PHE A 56 -1.82 -9.37 13.26
CA PHE A 56 -2.60 -10.03 12.21
C PHE A 56 -3.83 -9.21 11.80
N LYS A 57 -4.60 -8.68 12.77
CA LYS A 57 -5.76 -7.81 12.48
C LYS A 57 -5.37 -6.55 11.72
N LEU A 58 -4.26 -5.91 12.08
CA LEU A 58 -3.76 -4.72 11.38
C LEU A 58 -3.35 -5.03 9.94
N ILE A 59 -2.65 -6.15 9.71
CA ILE A 59 -2.29 -6.58 8.35
C ILE A 59 -3.53 -6.91 7.51
N GLN A 60 -4.55 -7.54 8.10
CA GLN A 60 -5.83 -7.75 7.41
C GLN A 60 -6.50 -6.43 7.03
N GLN A 61 -6.43 -5.40 7.89
CA GLN A 61 -6.96 -4.09 7.55
C GLN A 61 -6.20 -3.47 6.37
N VAL A 62 -4.88 -3.48 6.43
CA VAL A 62 -4.01 -3.01 5.32
C VAL A 62 -4.34 -3.73 4.00
N ALA A 63 -4.57 -5.04 4.05
CA ALA A 63 -4.94 -5.80 2.86
C ALA A 63 -6.34 -5.40 2.33
N ARG A 64 -7.31 -5.12 3.21
CA ARG A 64 -8.63 -4.61 2.81
C ARG A 64 -8.52 -3.27 2.12
N ASP A 65 -7.77 -2.34 2.71
CA ASP A 65 -7.60 -0.99 2.18
C ASP A 65 -6.94 -1.03 0.80
N LEU A 66 -5.84 -1.79 0.65
CA LEU A 66 -5.16 -2.00 -0.64
C LEU A 66 -6.07 -2.62 -1.71
N SER A 67 -6.95 -3.54 -1.33
CA SER A 67 -7.88 -4.21 -2.24
C SER A 67 -9.19 -3.45 -2.48
N SER A 68 -9.34 -2.26 -1.90
CA SER A 68 -10.61 -1.54 -1.93
C SER A 68 -10.87 -0.86 -3.28
N ALA A 69 -12.15 -0.54 -3.50
CA ALA A 69 -12.59 0.13 -4.73
C ALA A 69 -12.02 1.53 -4.91
N ILE A 70 -11.47 2.16 -3.85
CA ILE A 70 -10.90 3.52 -3.92
C ILE A 70 -9.70 3.56 -4.89
N TYR A 71 -8.97 2.46 -4.98
CA TYR A 71 -7.86 2.30 -5.92
C TYR A 71 -8.29 1.70 -7.25
N GLY A 72 -9.59 1.45 -7.46
CA GLY A 72 -10.12 0.83 -8.66
C GLY A 72 -10.01 -0.70 -8.69
N ASN A 73 -10.02 -1.35 -7.52
CA ASN A 73 -9.90 -2.83 -7.40
C ASN A 73 -8.69 -3.40 -8.14
N VAL A 74 -7.56 -2.70 -8.08
CA VAL A 74 -6.31 -3.04 -8.79
C VAL A 74 -5.66 -4.35 -8.32
N ILE A 75 -6.10 -4.88 -7.18
CA ILE A 75 -5.65 -6.17 -6.63
C ILE A 75 -6.78 -6.77 -5.77
N THR A 76 -6.90 -8.10 -5.77
CA THR A 76 -7.87 -8.79 -4.90
C THR A 76 -7.38 -8.85 -3.45
N TYR A 77 -8.28 -9.02 -2.49
CA TYR A 77 -7.92 -9.19 -1.08
C TYR A 77 -6.99 -10.40 -0.84
N GLY A 78 -7.21 -11.52 -1.53
CA GLY A 78 -6.37 -12.71 -1.42
C GLY A 78 -4.93 -12.47 -1.91
N GLU A 79 -4.79 -11.80 -3.06
CA GLU A 79 -3.48 -11.37 -3.55
C GLU A 79 -2.83 -10.35 -2.61
N ALA A 80 -3.57 -9.37 -2.10
CA ALA A 80 -3.07 -8.38 -1.16
C ALA A 80 -2.50 -9.05 0.10
N MET A 81 -3.26 -9.97 0.71
CA MET A 81 -2.78 -10.75 1.85
C MET A 81 -1.51 -11.52 1.54
N SER A 82 -1.42 -12.19 0.38
CA SER A 82 -0.21 -12.92 -0.02
C SER A 82 1.00 -12.00 -0.19
N LYS A 83 0.82 -10.81 -0.78
CA LYS A 83 1.91 -9.87 -1.06
C LYS A 83 2.36 -9.06 0.16
N LEU A 84 1.58 -9.07 1.24
CA LEU A 84 1.83 -8.41 2.53
C LEU A 84 2.29 -9.38 3.64
N GLN A 85 2.44 -10.67 3.34
CA GLN A 85 3.04 -11.65 4.25
C GLN A 85 4.53 -11.44 4.46
#